data_AF-A0AA37MGV4-F1
#
_entry.id   AF-A0AA37MGV4-F1
#
_cell.length_a   1.000
_cell.length_b   1.000
_cell.length_c   1.000
_cell.angle_alpha   90.00
_cell.angle_beta   90.00
_cell.angle_gamma   90.00
#
_symmetry.space_group_name_H-M   'P 1'
#
loop_
_entity.id
_entity.type
_entity.pdbx_description
1 polymer ?
#
loop_
_entity_poly.entity_id
_entity_poly.type
_entity_poly.pdbx_seq_one_letter_code
_entity_poly.pdbx_strand_id
1 'polypeptide(L)' 'MTEERIETLPRWHAGNAVTEYERHRNQAIFEARGNRNPLIDFPGWADKIAFINGLR' A
#
# COMPACT_ATOMS: atom_id res chain seq x y z
N MET A 1 -4.77 -15.31 -2.14
CA MET A 1 -3.65 -14.73 -1.36
C MET A 1 -3.35 -15.74 -0.25
N THR A 2 -2.12 -16.19 -0.08
CA THR A 2 -1.76 -17.14 1.00
C THR A 2 -1.39 -16.36 2.27
N GLU A 3 -1.48 -17.00 3.43
CA GLU A 3 -1.11 -16.40 4.73
C GLU A 3 0.35 -15.89 4.71
N GLU A 4 1.27 -16.66 4.14
CA GLU A 4 2.67 -16.27 3.92
C GLU A 4 2.84 -14.96 3.13
N ARG A 5 1.99 -14.74 2.12
CA ARG A 5 2.03 -13.52 1.30
C ARG A 5 1.49 -12.30 2.07
N ILE A 6 0.55 -12.51 2.99
CA ILE A 6 0.00 -11.42 3.82
C ILE A 6 1.03 -10.87 4.79
N GLU A 7 1.94 -11.71 5.30
CA GLU A 7 3.02 -11.24 6.17
C GLU A 7 4.18 -10.63 5.37
N THR A 8 4.42 -11.13 4.16
CA THR A 8 5.54 -10.68 3.32
C THR A 8 5.36 -9.25 2.82
N LEU A 9 4.15 -8.86 2.42
CA LEU A 9 3.91 -7.54 1.83
C LEU A 9 4.13 -6.37 2.81
N PRO A 10 3.61 -6.39 4.05
CA PRO A 10 3.90 -5.35 5.03
C PRO A 10 5.39 -5.25 5.38
N ARG A 11 6.09 -6.38 5.47
CA ARG A 11 7.54 -6.41 5.72
C ARG A 11 8.32 -5.71 4.61
N TRP A 12 7.97 -5.95 3.35
CA TRP A 12 8.61 -5.26 2.23
C TRP A 12 8.30 -3.77 2.21
N HIS A 13 7.06 -3.40 2.49
CA HIS A 13 6.64 -1.99 2.59
C HIS A 13 7.41 -1.25 3.68
N ALA A 14 7.59 -1.84 4.86
CA ALA A 14 8.36 -1.22 5.95
C ALA A 14 9.85 -1.01 5.61
N GLY A 15 10.43 -1.88 4.77
CA GLY A 15 11.82 -1.78 4.34
C GLY A 15 12.09 -0.80 3.20
N ASN A 16 11.04 -0.30 2.53
CA ASN A 16 11.16 0.55 1.35
C ASN A 16 10.28 1.80 1.48
N ALA A 17 10.91 2.94 1.73
CA ALA A 17 10.19 4.21 1.80
C ALA A 17 9.56 4.56 0.44
N VAL A 18 8.34 5.10 0.48
CA VAL A 18 7.64 5.60 -0.70
C VAL A 18 8.44 6.73 -1.35
N THR A 19 8.71 6.58 -2.63
CA THR A 19 9.47 7.51 -3.46
C THR A 19 8.59 8.62 -4.05
N GLU A 20 9.22 9.72 -4.47
CA GLU A 20 8.52 10.81 -5.18
C GLU A 20 7.89 10.33 -6.50
N TYR A 21 8.55 9.41 -7.21
CA TYR A 21 7.99 8.80 -8.41
C TYR A 21 6.67 8.06 -8.12
N GLU A 22 6.61 7.31 -7.03
CA GLU A 22 5.39 6.60 -6.63
C GLU A 22 4.26 7.58 -6.25
N ARG A 23 4.58 8.71 -5.61
CA ARG A 23 3.59 9.76 -5.33
C ARG A 23 3.03 10.36 -6.61
N HIS A 24 3.89 10.73 -7.56
CA HIS A 24 3.46 11.25 -8.86
C HIS A 24 2.61 10.24 -9.63
N ARG A 25 3.01 8.96 -9.64
CA ARG A 25 2.22 7.89 -10.26
C ARG A 25 0.86 7.72 -9.59
N ASN A 26 0.78 7.77 -8.27
CA ASN A 26 -0.49 7.66 -7.53
C ASN A 26 -1.42 8.84 -7.86
N GLN A 27 -0.87 10.06 -7.98
CA GLN A 27 -1.62 11.25 -8.41
C GLN A 27 -2.15 11.09 -9.85
N ALA A 28 -1.31 10.70 -10.80
CA ALA A 28 -1.73 10.53 -12.20
C ALA A 28 -2.81 9.44 -12.37
N ILE A 29 -2.71 8.34 -11.62
CA ILE A 29 -3.74 7.28 -11.61
C ILE A 29 -5.05 7.81 -11.01
N PHE A 30 -4.98 8.57 -9.92
CA PHE A 30 -6.15 9.18 -9.31
C PHE A 30 -6.86 10.15 -10.26
N GLU A 31 -6.12 10.99 -10.99
CA GLU A 31 -6.70 11.88 -12.01
C GLU A 31 -7.40 11.11 -13.13
N ALA A 32 -6.83 9.96 -13.55
CA ALA A 32 -7.39 9.16 -14.63
C ALA A 32 -8.60 8.31 -14.22
N ARG A 33 -8.69 7.86 -12.95
CA ARG A 33 -9.66 6.82 -12.51
C ARG A 33 -10.50 7.20 -11.30
N GLY A 34 -10.15 8.29 -10.61
CA GLY A 34 -10.80 8.73 -9.38
C GLY A 34 -10.49 7.88 -8.14
N ASN A 35 -9.68 6.83 -8.23
CA ASN A 35 -9.27 6.01 -7.09
C ASN A 35 -7.81 6.26 -6.69
N ARG A 36 -7.56 6.41 -5.39
CA ARG A 36 -6.25 6.74 -4.84
C ARG A 36 -5.78 5.63 -3.90
N ASN A 37 -4.50 5.26 -3.95
CA ASN A 37 -3.94 4.34 -2.97
C ASN A 37 -3.50 5.12 -1.71
N PRO A 38 -4.22 5.01 -0.58
CA PRO A 38 -3.88 5.76 0.63
C PRO A 38 -2.55 5.30 1.26
N LEU A 39 -2.05 4.11 0.94
CA LEU A 39 -0.77 3.62 1.47
C LEU A 39 0.45 4.30 0.82
N ILE A 40 0.26 5.00 -0.30
CA ILE A 40 1.29 5.85 -0.90
C ILE A 40 1.30 7.24 -0.22
N ASP A 41 0.12 7.79 0.07
CA ASP A 41 -0.01 9.10 0.72
C ASP A 41 0.32 9.04 2.22
N PHE A 42 -0.08 7.95 2.88
CA PHE A 42 0.10 7.71 4.31
C PHE A 42 0.73 6.33 4.55
N PRO A 43 2.05 6.16 4.29
CA PRO A 43 2.70 4.86 4.37
C PRO A 43 2.57 4.16 5.72
N GLY A 44 2.54 4.93 6.83
CA GLY A 44 2.38 4.40 8.19
C GLY A 44 0.99 3.85 8.51
N TRP A 45 0.02 3.93 7.59
CA TRP A 45 -1.26 3.24 7.75
C TRP A 45 -1.15 1.74 7.51
N ALA A 46 -0.13 1.29 6.77
CA ALA A 46 0.10 -0.14 6.55
C ALA A 46 0.23 -0.91 7.88
N ASP A 47 0.90 -0.32 8.87
CA ASP A 47 1.09 -0.93 10.20
C ASP A 47 -0.20 -0.97 11.05
N LYS A 48 -1.25 -0.26 10.64
CA LYS A 48 -2.53 -0.16 11.35
C LYS A 48 -3.60 -1.06 10.74
N ILE A 49 -3.30 -1.78 9.66
CA ILE A 49 -4.27 -2.62 8.94
C ILE A 49 -4.03 -4.08 9.27
N ALA A 50 -5.06 -4.75 9.78
CA ALA A 50 -5.08 -6.20 9.94
C ALA A 50 -5.40 -6.89 8.59
N PHE A 51 -4.41 -6.96 7.69
CA PHE A 51 -4.57 -7.50 6.33
C PHE A 51 -5.13 -8.93 6.30
N ILE A 52 -4.88 -9.72 7.33
CA ILE A 52 -5.38 -11.08 7.49
C ILE A 52 -6.93 -11.17 7.43
N ASN A 53 -7.62 -10.10 7.83
CA ASN A 53 -9.08 -10.07 7.79
C ASN A 53 -9.65 -10.05 6.36
N GLY A 54 -8.85 -9.69 5.36
CA GLY A 54 -9.24 -9.70 3.95
C GLY A 54 -9.16 -11.08 3.27
N LEU A 55 -8.75 -12.13 3.98
CA LEU A 55 -8.80 -13.52 3.48
C LEU A 55 -10.10 -14.25 3.78
N ARG A 56 -10.97 -13.66 4.60
CA ARG A 56 -12.24 -14.26 5.01
C ARG A 56 -13.36 -13.93 4.03
#